data_AF-A0A174F961-F1
#
_entry.id   AF-A0A174F961-F1
#
_cell.length_a   1.000
_cell.length_b   1.000
_cell.length_c   1.000
_cell.angle_alpha   90.00
_cell.angle_beta   90.00
_cell.angle_gamma   90.00
#
_symmetry.space_group_name_H-M   'P 1'
#
loop_
_entity.id
_entity.type
_entity.pdbx_description
1 polymer ?
#
loop_
_entity_poly.entity_id
_entity_poly.type
_entity_poly.pdbx_seq_one_letter_code
_entity_poly.pdbx_strand_id
1 'polypeptide(L)' 'MEQMSCTPEQTAIVGDQLFTDILGGRNAGVFTLLVEPIRLAGNPGRYLRYGAEWPFRMWSKRRTKPL' A
#
# COMPACT_ATOMS: atom_id res chain seq x y z
N MET A 1 3.81 -4.68 -16.03
CA MET A 1 2.56 -4.64 -16.83
C MET A 1 2.81 -5.14 -18.25
N GLU A 2 3.88 -4.70 -18.93
CA GLU A 2 4.24 -5.20 -20.27
C GLU A 2 4.33 -6.72 -20.38
N GLN A 3 4.98 -7.41 -19.42
CA GLN A 3 5.05 -8.87 -19.42
C GLN A 3 3.68 -9.57 -19.34
N MET A 4 2.68 -8.91 -18.76
CA MET A 4 1.32 -9.44 -18.62
C MET A 4 0.38 -8.89 -19.69
N SER A 5 0.85 -7.99 -20.56
CA SER A 5 0.03 -7.29 -21.58
C SER A 5 -1.25 -6.65 -21.01
N CYS A 6 -1.19 -6.10 -19.78
CA CYS A 6 -2.32 -5.42 -19.14
C CYS A 6 -2.08 -3.91 -19.06
N THR A 7 -3.17 -3.12 -19.10
CA THR A 7 -3.10 -1.67 -18.86
C THR A 7 -3.15 -1.33 -17.37
N PRO A 8 -2.77 -0.10 -16.97
CA PRO A 8 -2.90 0.35 -15.59
C PRO A 8 -4.34 0.30 -15.06
N GLU A 9 -5.35 0.56 -15.90
CA GLU A 9 -6.77 0.47 -15.51
C GLU A 9 -7.23 -0.96 -15.22
N GLN A 10 -6.57 -1.95 -15.83
CA GLN A 10 -6.83 -3.37 -15.61
C GLN A 10 -5.98 -3.96 -14.48
N THR A 11 -5.12 -3.15 -13.86
CA THR A 11 -4.18 -3.59 -12.84
C THR A 11 -4.53 -2.96 -11.49
N ALA A 12 -4.37 -3.73 -10.43
CA ALA A 12 -4.44 -3.23 -9.06
C ALA A 12 -3.23 -3.72 -8.27
N ILE A 13 -2.74 -2.90 -7.34
CA ILE A 13 -1.67 -3.26 -6.40
C ILE A 13 -2.28 -3.35 -5.00
N VAL A 14 -1.98 -4.45 -4.30
CA VAL A 14 -2.44 -4.72 -2.93
C VAL A 14 -1.21 -4.86 -2.04
N GLY A 15 -1.14 -4.10 -0.95
CA GLY A 15 0.03 -4.15 -0.05
C GLY A 15 -0.21 -3.49 1.31
N ASP A 16 0.66 -3.75 2.28
CA ASP A 16 0.55 -3.24 3.65
C ASP A 16 1.40 -1.99 3.92
N GLN A 17 2.31 -1.66 3.00
CA GLN A 17 3.27 -0.56 3.15
C GLN A 17 2.88 0.67 2.33
N LEU A 18 2.90 1.84 2.97
CA LEU A 18 2.43 3.06 2.34
C LEU A 18 3.45 3.61 1.34
N PHE A 19 4.73 3.56 1.68
CA PHE A 19 5.79 4.19 0.88
C PHE A 19 6.31 3.33 -0.27
N THR A 20 5.94 2.04 -0.31
CA THR A 20 6.33 1.13 -1.41
C THR A 20 5.12 0.83 -2.29
N ASP A 21 4.16 0.09 -1.77
CA ASP A 21 3.10 -0.50 -2.57
C ASP A 21 2.13 0.59 -3.03
N ILE A 22 1.73 1.45 -2.09
CA ILE A 22 0.75 2.51 -2.36
C ILE A 22 1.36 3.67 -3.11
N LEU A 23 2.52 4.18 -2.67
CA LEU A 23 3.19 5.28 -3.35
C LEU A 23 3.67 4.86 -4.75
N GLY A 24 4.26 3.67 -4.87
CA GLY A 24 4.73 3.13 -6.13
C GLY A 24 3.58 2.89 -7.11
N GLY A 25 2.49 2.28 -6.65
CA GLY A 25 1.31 2.07 -7.49
C GLY A 25 0.64 3.36 -7.93
N ARG A 26 0.50 4.35 -7.03
CA ARG A 26 -0.01 5.68 -7.39
C ARG A 26 0.87 6.38 -8.42
N ASN A 27 2.20 6.32 -8.26
CA ASN A 27 3.14 6.93 -9.21
C ASN A 27 3.10 6.21 -10.58
N ALA A 28 2.81 4.91 -10.59
CA ALA A 28 2.60 4.13 -11.80
C ALA A 28 1.20 4.29 -12.42
N GLY A 29 0.32 5.11 -11.84
CA GLY A 29 -1.06 5.30 -12.33
C GLY A 29 -1.98 4.10 -12.10
N VAL A 30 -1.61 3.19 -11.20
CA VAL A 30 -2.33 1.95 -10.91
C VAL A 30 -3.25 2.13 -9.70
N PHE A 31 -4.40 1.46 -9.71
CA PHE A 31 -5.27 1.42 -8.55
C PHE A 31 -4.59 0.72 -7.37
N THR A 32 -4.62 1.30 -6.17
CA THR A 32 -3.90 0.77 -5.00
C THR A 32 -4.84 0.50 -3.83
N LEU A 33 -4.66 -0.67 -3.20
CA LEU A 33 -5.41 -1.14 -2.04
C LEU A 33 -4.45 -1.33 -0.86
N LEU A 34 -4.62 -0.50 0.16
CA LEU A 34 -3.84 -0.57 1.39
C LEU A 34 -4.52 -1.51 2.39
N VAL A 35 -3.86 -2.61 2.72
CA VAL A 35 -4.35 -3.60 3.68
C VAL A 35 -3.70 -3.45 5.06
N GLU A 36 -4.25 -4.16 6.05
CA GLU A 36 -3.65 -4.24 7.38
C GLU A 36 -2.58 -5.33 7.43
N PRO A 37 -1.42 -5.05 8.04
CA PRO A 37 -0.33 -6.00 8.09
C PRO A 37 -0.76 -7.26 8.86
N ILE A 38 -0.54 -8.42 8.25
CA ILE A 38 -1.01 -9.72 8.78
C ILE A 38 -0.23 -10.13 10.04
N ARG A 39 1.05 -9.74 10.19
CA ARG A 39 1.85 -9.96 11.40
C ARG A 39 2.86 -8.84 11.63
N LEU A 40 2.85 -8.29 12.84
CA LEU A 40 3.90 -7.40 13.34
C LEU A 40 5.03 -8.15 14.07
N ALA A 41 4.85 -9.43 14.40
CA ALA A 41 5.79 -10.18 15.23
C ALA A 41 7.08 -10.61 14.48
N GLY A 42 8.23 -10.43 15.12
CA GLY A 42 9.52 -11.04 14.73
C GLY A 42 10.69 -10.08 14.50
N ASN A 43 10.44 -8.78 14.25
CA ASN A 43 11.53 -7.82 14.05
C ASN A 43 11.16 -6.43 14.60
N PRO A 44 11.88 -5.89 15.62
CA PRO A 44 11.59 -4.59 16.22
C PRO A 44 11.60 -3.44 15.21
N GLY A 45 12.40 -3.52 14.14
CA GLY A 45 12.41 -2.52 13.07
C GLY A 45 11.07 -2.38 12.35
N ARG A 46 10.27 -3.46 12.28
CA ARG A 46 8.95 -3.44 11.65
C ARG A 46 7.94 -2.63 12.47
N TYR A 47 8.03 -2.71 13.80
CA TYR A 47 7.21 -1.90 14.71
C TYR A 47 7.56 -0.42 14.62
N LEU A 48 8.85 -0.09 14.61
CA LEU A 48 9.31 1.30 14.48
C LEU A 48 8.83 1.91 13.16
N ARG A 49 9.00 1.18 12.05
CA ARG A 49 8.54 1.63 10.73
C ARG A 49 7.02 1.78 10.68
N TYR A 50 6.28 0.80 11.22
CA TYR A 50 4.83 0.88 11.30
C TYR A 50 4.36 2.09 12.12
N GLY A 51 5.04 2.39 13.24
CA GLY A 51 4.78 3.59 14.03
C GLY A 51 5.01 4.89 13.25
N ALA A 52 6.11 4.97 12.49
CA ALA A 52 6.39 6.11 11.62
C ALA A 52 5.38 6.25 10.46
N GLU A 53 4.89 5.14 9.93
CA GLU A 53 3.86 5.09 8.87
C GLU A 53 2.46 5.41 9.41
N TRP A 54 2.21 5.25 10.71
CA TRP A 54 0.90 5.39 11.35
C TRP A 54 0.17 6.73 11.07
N PRO A 55 0.80 7.92 11.22
CA PRO A 55 0.12 9.19 10.94
C PRO A 55 -0.32 9.31 9.47
N PHE A 56 0.49 8.81 8.53
CA PHE A 56 0.18 8.83 7.11
C PHE A 56 -0.89 7.80 6.74
N ARG A 57 -0.87 6.64 7.39
CA ARG A 57 -1.88 5.59 7.25
C ARG A 57 -3.26 6.09 7.69
N MET A 58 -3.33 6.82 8.80
CA MET A 58 -4.56 7.49 9.26
C MET A 58 -5.07 8.54 8.27
N TRP A 59 -4.16 9.30 7.65
CA TRP A 59 -4.55 10.29 6.63
C TRP A 59 -5.02 9.63 5.33
N SER A 60 -4.40 8.52 4.94
CA SER A 60 -4.75 7.75 3.74
C SER A 60 -6.12 7.07 3.86
N LYS A 61 -6.46 6.51 5.04
CA LYS A 61 -7.78 5.88 5.31
C LYS A 61 -8.97 6.82 5.08
N ARG A 62 -8.79 8.14 5.11
CA ARG A 62 -9.85 9.11 4.81
C ARG A 62 -10.17 9.24 3.32
N ARG A 63 -9.33 8.70 2.43
CA ARG A 63 -9.51 8.80 0.98
C ARG A 63 -9.88 7.49 0.31
N THR A 64 -9.76 6.36 0.99
CA THR A 64 -10.08 5.04 0.45
C THR A 64 -11.55 4.73 0.74
N LYS A 65 -12.38 4.57 -0.30
CA LYS A 65 -13.72 4.01 -0.12
C LYS A 65 -13.58 2.56 0.38
N PRO A 66 -14.26 2.16 1.47
CA PRO A 66 -14.40 0.74 1.75
C PRO A 66 -15.11 0.10 0.55
N LEU A 67 -14.56 -1.01 0.06
CA LEU A 67 -15.18 -1.84 -0.98
C LEU A 67 -16.42 -2.53 -0.42
#